data_AF-A0A3D5JEB2-F1
#
_entry.id   AF-A0A3D5JEB2-F1
#
_cell.length_a   1.000
_cell.length_b   1.000
_cell.length_c   1.000
_cell.angle_alpha   90.00
_cell.angle_beta   90.00
_cell.angle_gamma   90.00
#
_symmetry.space_group_name_H-M   'P 1'
#
loop_
_entity.id
_entity.type
_entity.pdbx_description
1 polymer ?
#
loop_
_entity_poly.entity_id
_entity_poly.type
_entity_poly.pdbx_seq_one_letter_code
_entity_poly.pdbx_strand_id
1 'polypeptide(L)' 'MSENDSMMDENLLLDAAREARMKAYAPYSRFLVGAAILDDQGKLHKGCNVEN' A
#
# COMPACT_ATOMS: atom_id res chain seq x y z
N MET A 1 18.80 13.89 -4.14
CA MET A 1 18.27 12.84 -3.25
C MET A 1 19.31 12.53 -2.20
N SER A 2 19.08 12.95 -0.95
CA SER A 2 19.79 12.43 0.21
C SER A 2 19.12 11.13 0.65
N GLU A 3 19.87 10.19 1.23
CA GLU A 3 19.37 8.85 1.64
C GLU A 3 18.16 8.90 2.59
N ASN A 4 17.96 10.01 3.31
CA ASN A 4 16.82 10.21 4.22
C ASN A 4 15.47 10.39 3.48
N ASP A 5 15.48 10.96 2.27
CA ASP A 5 14.25 11.26 1.52
C ASP A 5 13.62 9.97 1.01
N SER A 6 14.44 9.05 0.47
CA SER A 6 14.01 7.72 0.04
C SER A 6 13.48 6.85 1.19
N MET A 7 14.02 7.00 2.40
CA MET A 7 13.57 6.23 3.57
C MET A 7 12.21 6.72 4.10
N MET A 8 11.91 8.01 3.94
CA MET A 8 10.59 8.57 4.24
C MET A 8 9.53 8.09 3.25
N ASP A 9 9.87 8.04 1.95
CA ASP A 9 8.97 7.51 0.92
C ASP A 9 8.67 6.03 1.12
N GLU A 10 9.66 5.22 1.52
CA GLU A 10 9.46 3.80 1.80
C GLU A 10 8.50 3.58 3.00
N ASN A 11 8.69 4.32 4.09
CA ASN A 11 7.80 4.23 5.24
C ASN A 11 6.37 4.68 4.90
N LEU A 12 6.22 5.78 4.15
CA LEU A 12 4.93 6.25 3.66
C LEU A 12 4.21 5.17 2.84
N LEU A 13 4.92 4.52 1.91
CA LEU A 13 4.38 3.45 1.07
C LEU A 13 4.01 2.22 1.89
N LEU A 14 4.84 1.80 2.84
CA LEU A 14 4.56 0.65 3.71
C LEU A 14 3.33 0.89 4.58
N ASP A 15 3.20 2.07 5.18
CA ASP A 15 2.04 2.42 6.01
C ASP A 15 0.76 2.51 5.17
N ALA A 16 0.83 3.12 3.99
CA ALA A 16 -0.28 3.15 3.05
C ALA A 16 -0.73 1.75 2.60
N ALA A 17 0.21 0.83 2.35
CA ALA A 17 -0.09 -0.55 2.01
C ALA A 17 -0.74 -1.30 3.19
N ARG A 18 -0.27 -1.07 4.42
CA ARG A 18 -0.87 -1.62 5.65
C ARG A 18 -2.30 -1.12 5.85
N GLU A 19 -2.56 0.17 5.63
CA GLU A 19 -3.92 0.72 5.67
C GLU A 19 -4.84 0.10 4.62
N ALA A 20 -4.34 -0.07 3.39
CA ALA A 20 -5.11 -0.65 2.30
C ALA A 20 -5.48 -2.11 2.60
N ARG A 21 -4.54 -2.89 3.15
CA ARG A 21 -4.77 -4.27 3.59
C ARG A 21 -5.96 -4.43 4.52
N MET A 22 -6.20 -3.46 5.41
CA MET A 22 -7.34 -3.49 6.33
C MET A 22 -8.70 -3.38 5.65
N LYS A 23 -8.74 -2.98 4.38
CA LYS A 23 -9.95 -2.86 3.55
C LYS A 23 -10.16 -4.06 2.61
N ALA A 24 -9.25 -5.04 2.62
CA ALA A 24 -9.34 -6.21 1.76
C ALA A 24 -10.63 -7.01 2.04
N TYR A 25 -11.27 -7.48 0.97
CA TYR A 25 -12.41 -8.39 1.05
C TYR A 25 -11.95 -9.79 0.62
N ALA A 26 -11.69 -10.66 1.58
CA ALA A 26 -11.17 -12.01 1.32
C ALA A 26 -11.84 -13.06 2.23
N PRO A 27 -13.16 -13.32 2.08
CA PRO A 27 -13.89 -14.24 2.95
C PRO A 27 -13.46 -15.71 2.79
N TYR A 28 -12.92 -16.09 1.63
CA TYR A 28 -12.57 -17.48 1.34
C TYR A 28 -11.16 -17.80 1.82
N SER A 29 -10.16 -17.04 1.40
CA SER A 29 -8.76 -17.30 1.80
C SER A 29 -8.43 -16.81 3.20
N ARG A 30 -9.16 -15.80 3.70
CA ARG A 30 -8.82 -15.04 4.92
C ARG A 30 -7.43 -14.40 4.87
N PHE A 31 -6.87 -14.25 3.66
CA PHE A 31 -5.54 -13.70 3.46
C PHE A 31 -5.64 -12.27 2.92
N LEU A 32 -5.40 -11.31 3.82
CA LEU A 32 -5.52 -9.88 3.51
C LEU A 32 -4.21 -9.36 2.91
N VAL A 33 -4.30 -8.77 1.71
CA VAL A 33 -3.21 -8.16 0.97
C VAL A 33 -3.52 -6.68 0.73
N GLY A 34 -2.52 -5.83 0.93
CA GLY A 34 -2.58 -4.41 0.60
C GLY A 34 -1.33 -3.98 -0.15
N ALA A 35 -1.48 -2.99 -1.02
CA ALA A 35 -0.42 -2.41 -1.82
C ALA A 35 -0.57 -0.89 -1.88
N ALA A 36 0.55 -0.21 -2.02
CA ALA A 36 0.61 1.22 -2.28
C ALA A 36 1.60 1.50 -3.41
N ILE A 37 1.28 2.48 -4.25
CA ILE A 37 2.10 2.89 -5.40
C ILE A 37 2.17 4.42 -5.39
N LEU A 38 3.38 4.97 -5.48
CA LEU A 38 3.62 6.38 -5.74
C LEU A 38 3.87 6.54 -7.24
N ASP A 39 3.06 7.34 -7.93
CA ASP A 39 3.27 7.62 -9.35
C ASP A 39 4.28 8.76 -9.57
N ASP A 40 4.60 9.04 -10.83
CA ASP A 40 5.57 10.07 -11.23
C ASP A 40 5.09 11.51 -10.97
N GLN A 41 3.80 11.70 -10.66
CA GLN A 41 3.20 12.98 -10.26
C GLN A 41 3.18 13.15 -8.73
N GLY A 42 3.77 12.21 -7.97
CA GLY A 42 3.77 12.23 -6.52
C GLY A 42 2.43 11.86 -5.90
N LYS A 43 1.52 11.23 -6.65
CA LYS A 43 0.23 10.79 -6.13
C LYS A 43 0.33 9.36 -5.60
N LEU A 44 -0.16 9.19 -4.37
CA LEU A 44 -0.23 7.91 -3.69
C LEU A 44 -1.53 7.17 -4.02
N HIS A 45 -1.41 5.97 -4.57
CA HIS A 45 -2.51 5.06 -4.87
C HIS A 45 -2.48 3.88 -3.92
N LYS A 46 -3.65 3.49 -3.40
CA LYS A 46 -3.81 2.39 -2.44
C LYS A 46 -4.73 1.31 -3.03
N GLY A 47 -4.37 0.05 -2.84
CA GLY A 47 -5.14 -1.09 -3.35
C GLY A 47 -5.11 -2.29 -2.41
N CYS A 48 -6.11 -3.17 -2.53
CA CYS A 48 -6.21 -4.40 -1.75
C CYS A 48 -6.87 -5.50 -2.58
N ASN A 49 -6.71 -6.76 -2.17
CA ASN A 49 -7.38 -7.88 -2.83
C ASN A 49 -8.88 -7.90 -2.52
N VAL A 50 -9.67 -8.30 -3.53
CA VAL A 50 -11.11 -8.51 -3.45
C VAL A 50 -11.41 -9.87 -4.09
N GLU A 51 -12.03 -10.76 -3.34
CA GLU A 51 -12.49 -12.07 -3.81
C GLU A 51 -13.97 -12.03 -4.23
N ASN A 52 -14.38 -13.02 -5.01
CA ASN A 52 -15.75 -13.19 -5.50
C ASN A 52 -16.28 -14.58 -5.15
#